data_AF-P72745-F1
#
_entry.id   AF-P72745-F1
#
_cell.length_a   1.000
_cell.length_b   1.000
_cell.length_c   1.000
_cell.angle_alpha   90.00
_cell.angle_beta   90.00
_cell.angle_gamma   90.00
#
_symmetry.space_group_name_H-M   'P 1'
#
loop_
_entity.id
_entity.type
_entity.pdbx_description
1 polymer ?
#
loop_
_entity_poly.entity_id
_entity_poly.type
_entity_poly.pdbx_seq_one_letter_code
_entity_poly.pdbx_strand_id
1 'polypeptide(L)'
;MDEIYPAVGNELTMEVWQQQWQTFEQEGLDTLEKRRQQALALDIECQAEQILGSPGKIICQRAKQDNSDIIVVGHRGRWGLSEILLGSVGNYVFHHAHCCVFVVPTPD
;
A
#
# COMPACT_ATOMS: atom_id res chain seq x y z
N MET A 1 -7.08 -6.05 24.80
CA MET A 1 -6.93 -4.65 24.37
C MET A 1 -5.90 -4.02 25.30
N ASP A 2 -4.65 -4.52 25.29
CA ASP A 2 -3.62 -4.16 26.30
C ASP A 2 -2.16 -4.61 25.97
N GLU A 3 -1.73 -4.73 24.69
CA GLU A 3 -0.42 -5.40 24.43
C GLU A 3 0.46 -4.89 23.28
N ILE A 4 0.26 -3.65 22.79
CA ILE A 4 1.06 -3.13 21.66
C ILE A 4 1.52 -1.68 21.90
N TYR A 5 2.09 -1.40 23.07
CA TYR A 5 2.95 -0.22 23.24
C TYR A 5 4.15 -0.60 24.11
N PRO A 6 5.37 -0.70 23.56
CA PRO A 6 6.56 -0.98 24.34
C PRO A 6 6.81 0.22 25.26
N ALA A 7 6.68 -0.01 26.57
CA ALA A 7 7.14 0.94 27.56
C ALA A 7 8.64 1.19 27.34
N VAL A 8 8.95 2.46 27.11
CA VAL A 8 10.26 3.12 27.13
C VAL A 8 11.26 2.37 28.01
N GLY A 9 12.33 1.77 27.45
CA GLY A 9 13.51 1.49 28.28
C GLY A 9 14.53 0.41 27.92
N ASN A 10 14.27 -0.58 27.06
CA ASN A 10 15.27 -1.62 26.78
C ASN A 10 15.81 -1.56 25.34
N GLU A 11 17.14 -1.44 25.17
CA GLU A 11 17.82 -1.48 23.86
C GLU A 11 17.41 -2.70 23.02
N LEU A 12 17.25 -3.86 23.68
CA LEU A 12 16.75 -5.10 23.07
C LEU A 12 15.38 -4.93 22.41
N THR A 13 14.51 -4.07 22.96
CA THR A 13 13.22 -3.79 22.32
C THR A 13 13.44 -3.00 21.04
N MET A 14 14.29 -1.96 21.06
CA MET A 14 14.55 -1.12 19.90
C MET A 14 15.18 -1.89 18.74
N GLU A 15 16.14 -2.77 19.01
CA GLU A 15 16.74 -3.63 17.97
C GLU A 15 15.70 -4.56 17.35
N VAL A 16 14.84 -5.18 18.17
CA VAL A 16 13.74 -6.03 17.68
C VAL A 16 12.74 -5.23 16.84
N TRP A 17 12.34 -4.02 17.29
CA TRP A 17 11.45 -3.14 16.52
C TRP A 17 12.07 -2.68 15.21
N GLN A 18 13.37 -2.33 15.21
CA GLN A 18 14.09 -1.96 14.00
C GLN A 18 14.17 -3.13 13.02
N GLN A 19 14.49 -4.34 13.50
CA GLN A 19 14.55 -5.53 12.67
C GLN A 19 13.17 -5.90 12.11
N GLN A 20 12.11 -5.79 12.91
CA GLN A 20 10.73 -6.01 12.46
C GLN A 20 10.31 -4.98 11.40
N TRP A 21 10.66 -3.70 11.61
CA TRP A 21 10.41 -2.65 10.62
C TRP A 21 11.16 -2.89 9.31
N GLN A 22 12.45 -3.22 9.38
CA GLN A 22 13.26 -3.55 8.21
C GLN A 22 12.72 -4.76 7.46
N THR A 23 12.28 -5.79 8.19
CA THR A 23 11.66 -6.99 7.59
C THR A 23 10.38 -6.60 6.86
N PHE A 24 9.50 -5.85 7.50
CA PHE A 24 8.24 -5.39 6.90
C PHE A 24 8.50 -4.51 5.66
N GLU A 25 9.47 -3.60 5.74
CA GLU A 25 9.87 -2.74 4.64
C GLU A 25 10.41 -3.56 3.45
N GLN A 26 11.26 -4.54 3.72
CA GLN A 26 11.85 -5.41 2.70
C GLN A 26 10.81 -6.33 2.06
N GLU A 27 9.89 -6.92 2.84
CA GLU A 27 8.80 -7.74 2.30
C GLU A 27 7.91 -6.96 1.31
N GLY A 28 7.68 -5.68 1.60
CA GLY A 28 6.96 -4.78 0.71
C GLY A 28 7.72 -4.55 -0.61
N LEU A 29 9.01 -4.22 -0.52
CA LEU A 29 9.88 -4.03 -1.69
C LEU A 29 10.00 -5.30 -2.55
N ASP A 30 10.18 -6.46 -1.92
CA ASP A 30 10.25 -7.75 -2.61
C ASP A 30 8.95 -8.07 -3.36
N THR A 31 7.81 -7.77 -2.74
CA THR A 31 6.49 -7.93 -3.36
C THR A 31 6.33 -7.02 -4.58
N LEU A 32 6.73 -5.75 -4.46
CA LEU A 32 6.68 -4.79 -5.55
C LEU A 32 7.61 -5.17 -6.70
N GLU A 33 8.85 -5.58 -6.38
CA GLU A 33 9.83 -5.99 -7.39
C GLU A 33 9.36 -7.23 -8.16
N LYS A 34 8.78 -8.22 -7.45
CA LYS A 34 8.18 -9.39 -8.10
C LYS A 34 7.09 -8.99 -9.10
N ARG A 35 6.24 -8.01 -8.78
CA ARG A 35 5.18 -7.52 -9.69
C ARG A 35 5.76 -6.73 -10.85
N ARG A 36 6.79 -5.90 -10.61
CA ARG A 36 7.50 -5.16 -11.66
C ARG A 36 8.13 -6.10 -12.69
N GLN A 37 8.77 -7.18 -12.24
CA GLN A 37 9.34 -8.21 -13.13
C GLN A 37 8.26 -8.90 -13.98
N GLN A 38 7.07 -9.15 -13.41
CA GLN A 38 5.94 -9.70 -14.17
C GLN A 38 5.43 -8.74 -15.24
N ALA A 39 5.41 -7.43 -14.97
CA ALA A 39 5.03 -6.40 -15.95
C ALA A 39 6.09 -6.27 -17.07
N LEU A 40 7.37 -6.24 -16.71
CA LEU A 40 8.47 -6.17 -17.68
C LEU A 40 8.54 -7.39 -18.58
N ALA A 41 8.23 -8.58 -18.06
CA ALA A 41 8.13 -9.80 -18.87
C ALA A 41 6.99 -9.77 -19.90
N LEU A 42 6.07 -8.82 -19.78
CA LEU A 42 4.97 -8.54 -20.71
C LEU A 42 5.21 -7.25 -21.53
N ASP A 43 6.45 -6.73 -21.55
CA ASP A 43 6.85 -5.48 -22.20
C ASP A 43 6.07 -4.24 -21.72
N ILE A 44 5.58 -4.26 -20.47
CA ILE A 44 4.89 -3.12 -19.84
C ILE A 44 5.92 -2.33 -19.02
N GLU A 45 6.15 -1.07 -19.40
CA GLU A 45 6.97 -0.15 -18.60
C GLU A 45 6.36 0.02 -17.21
N CYS A 46 7.14 -0.27 -16.17
CA CYS A 46 6.66 -0.33 -14.80
C CYS A 46 7.69 0.23 -13.82
N GLN A 47 7.24 1.19 -13.02
CA GLN A 47 7.96 1.71 -11.85
C GLN A 47 7.31 1.15 -10.57
N ALA A 48 8.15 0.87 -9.58
CA ALA A 48 7.74 0.30 -8.31
C ALA A 48 8.27 1.18 -7.18
N GLU A 49 7.38 1.66 -6.31
CA GLU A 49 7.73 2.58 -5.23
C GLU A 49 7.06 2.18 -3.92
N GLN A 50 7.80 2.35 -2.82
CA GLN A 50 7.29 2.24 -1.46
C GLN A 50 7.54 3.55 -0.74
N ILE A 51 6.47 4.20 -0.28
CA ILE A 51 6.52 5.52 0.33
C ILE A 51 5.87 5.47 1.71
N LEU A 52 6.55 6.01 2.72
CA LEU A 52 6.00 6.15 4.07
C LEU A 52 4.94 7.26 4.11
N GLY A 53 3.76 6.94 4.62
CA GLY A 53 2.71 7.94 4.85
C GLY A 53 1.30 7.35 4.91
N SER A 54 0.30 8.24 4.81
CA SER A 54 -1.10 7.84 4.68
C SER A 54 -1.38 7.32 3.27
N PRO A 55 -1.73 6.04 3.06
CA PRO A 55 -1.75 5.43 1.73
C PRO A 55 -2.65 6.18 0.73
N GLY A 56 -3.90 6.49 1.11
CA GLY A 56 -4.84 7.18 0.22
C GLY A 56 -4.34 8.57 -0.21
N LYS A 57 -3.75 9.33 0.72
CA LYS A 57 -3.19 10.66 0.44
C LYS A 57 -1.99 10.57 -0.51
N ILE A 58 -1.07 9.65 -0.23
CA ILE A 58 0.13 9.45 -1.05
C ILE A 58 -0.24 9.00 -2.46
N ILE A 59 -1.20 8.08 -2.62
CA ILE A 59 -1.69 7.65 -3.93
C ILE A 59 -2.24 8.84 -4.73
N CYS A 60 -3.14 9.64 -4.17
CA CYS A 60 -3.70 10.81 -4.86
C CYS A 60 -2.62 11.86 -5.21
N GLN A 61 -1.66 12.07 -4.31
CA GLN A 61 -0.55 13.00 -4.53
C GLN A 61 0.36 12.53 -5.66
N ARG A 62 0.77 11.25 -5.65
CA ARG A 62 1.66 10.67 -6.66
C ARG A 62 0.99 10.70 -8.04
N ALA A 63 -0.27 10.27 -8.12
CA ALA A 63 -1.04 10.34 -9.36
C ALA A 63 -1.09 11.76 -9.92
N LYS A 64 -1.26 12.78 -9.06
CA LYS A 64 -1.26 14.19 -9.48
C LYS A 64 0.12 14.67 -9.94
N GLN A 65 1.19 14.24 -9.28
CA GLN A 65 2.57 14.59 -9.66
C GLN A 65 2.94 13.98 -11.02
N ASP A 66 2.48 12.76 -11.29
CA ASP A 66 2.75 12.04 -12.54
C ASP A 66 1.75 12.34 -13.66
N ASN A 67 0.71 13.15 -13.38
CA ASN A 67 -0.42 13.40 -14.30
C ASN A 67 -1.07 12.09 -14.79
N SER A 68 -1.27 11.12 -13.91
CA SER A 68 -1.83 9.82 -14.27
C SER A 68 -3.28 9.92 -14.75
N ASP A 69 -3.62 9.25 -15.86
CA ASP A 69 -4.98 9.21 -16.40
C ASP A 69 -5.96 8.38 -15.54
N ILE A 70 -5.43 7.37 -14.85
CA ILE A 70 -6.21 6.41 -14.08
C ILE A 70 -5.46 5.93 -12.83
N ILE A 71 -6.19 5.75 -11.74
CA ILE A 71 -5.71 5.07 -10.53
C ILE A 71 -6.45 3.74 -10.42
N VAL A 72 -5.69 2.64 -10.33
CA VAL A 72 -6.23 1.30 -10.11
C VAL A 72 -6.05 0.90 -8.65
N VAL A 73 -7.14 0.55 -7.97
CA VAL A 73 -7.12 0.09 -6.58
C VAL A 73 -7.89 -1.21 -6.42
N GLY A 74 -7.48 -2.06 -5.48
CA GLY A 74 -8.25 -3.23 -5.08
C GLY A 74 -9.49 -2.83 -4.26
N HIS A 75 -10.56 -3.61 -4.37
CA HIS A 75 -11.79 -3.42 -3.59
C HIS A 75 -11.55 -3.58 -2.08
N ARG A 76 -10.67 -4.50 -1.69
CA ARG A 76 -10.34 -4.81 -0.28
C ARG A 76 -8.85 -4.97 -0.04
N GLY A 77 -8.44 -4.65 1.18
CA GLY A 77 -7.09 -4.92 1.69
C GLY A 77 -7.01 -6.26 2.44
N ARG A 78 -5.93 -6.44 3.22
CA ARG A 78 -5.66 -7.68 4.00
C ARG A 78 -6.70 -8.00 5.09
N TRP A 79 -7.51 -7.03 5.50
CA TRP A 79 -8.47 -7.14 6.60
C TRP A 79 -9.90 -7.04 6.03
N GLY A 80 -10.44 -8.18 5.58
CA GLY A 80 -11.72 -8.28 4.85
C GLY A 80 -12.96 -7.97 5.70
N LEU A 81 -13.17 -6.71 6.06
CA LEU A 81 -14.35 -6.26 6.80
C LEU A 81 -15.55 -6.00 5.86
N SER A 82 -16.53 -6.89 5.92
CA SER A 82 -17.88 -6.82 5.35
C SER A 82 -17.99 -6.78 3.82
N GLU A 83 -18.99 -7.48 3.29
CA GLU A 83 -19.07 -7.79 1.86
C GLU A 83 -19.39 -6.59 0.95
N ILE A 84 -19.64 -5.41 1.51
CA ILE A 84 -20.35 -4.33 0.82
C ILE A 84 -19.53 -3.04 0.70
N LEU A 85 -18.45 -2.86 1.46
CA LEU A 85 -17.75 -1.57 1.53
C LEU A 85 -16.40 -1.59 0.81
N LEU A 86 -16.15 -0.54 0.04
CA LEU A 86 -14.82 -0.21 -0.49
C LEU A 86 -13.87 0.02 0.69
N GLY A 87 -12.69 -0.61 0.68
CA GLY A 87 -11.70 -0.48 1.75
C GLY A 87 -11.29 0.98 2.00
N SER A 88 -10.78 1.29 3.20
CA SER A 88 -10.47 2.66 3.63
C SER A 88 -9.62 3.45 2.64
N VAL A 89 -8.60 2.81 2.05
CA VAL A 89 -7.73 3.41 1.03
C VAL A 89 -8.48 3.67 -0.26
N GLY A 90 -9.22 2.68 -0.78
CA GLY A 90 -10.02 2.83 -2.00
C GLY A 90 -11.07 3.92 -1.84
N ASN A 91 -11.75 3.98 -0.69
CA ASN A 91 -12.73 5.00 -0.38
C ASN A 91 -12.11 6.39 -0.35
N TYR A 92 -10.92 6.55 0.27
CA TYR A 92 -10.21 7.82 0.24
C TYR A 92 -9.87 8.25 -1.18
N VAL A 93 -9.30 7.34 -1.97
CA VAL A 93 -8.91 7.60 -3.37
C VAL A 93 -10.12 7.99 -4.21
N PHE A 94 -11.24 7.25 -4.09
CA PHE A 94 -12.48 7.55 -4.80
C PHE A 94 -12.99 8.98 -4.58
N HIS A 95 -12.84 9.51 -3.36
CA HIS A 95 -13.30 10.86 -3.02
C HIS A 95 -12.31 11.99 -3.36
N HIS A 96 -11.01 11.68 -3.54
CA HIS A 96 -9.95 12.71 -3.63
C HIS A 96 -9.06 12.61 -4.89
N ALA A 97 -9.23 11.58 -5.72
CA ALA A 97 -8.50 11.47 -6.97
C ALA A 97 -8.84 12.62 -7.93
N HIS A 98 -7.83 13.10 -8.65
CA HIS A 98 -7.99 14.11 -9.70
C HIS A 98 -8.32 13.50 -11.07
N CYS A 99 -8.27 12.16 -11.18
CA CYS A 99 -8.43 11.38 -12.41
C CYS A 99 -9.33 10.16 -12.16
N CYS A 100 -9.57 9.36 -13.21
CA CYS A 100 -10.44 8.20 -13.16
C CYS A 100 -9.96 7.17 -12.11
N VAL A 101 -10.90 6.55 -11.39
CA VAL A 101 -10.59 5.50 -10.41
C VAL A 101 -11.22 4.19 -10.86
N PHE A 102 -10.40 3.16 -11.06
CA PHE A 102 -10.83 1.81 -11.40
C PHE A 102 -10.65 0.88 -10.20
N VAL A 103 -11.76 0.34 -9.71
CA VAL A 103 -11.78 -0.56 -8.56
C VAL A 103 -11.86 -2.01 -9.04
N VAL A 104 -10.85 -2.81 -8.68
CA VAL A 104 -10.78 -4.23 -9.05
C VAL A 104 -11.33 -5.08 -7.90
N PRO A 105 -12.40 -5.88 -8.11
CA PRO A 105 -12.90 -6.80 -7.10
C PRO A 105 -11.84 -7.87 -6.79
N THR A 106 -11.83 -8.37 -5.56
CA THR A 106 -11.05 -9.56 -5.22
C THR A 106 -11.63 -10.75 -6.00
N PRO A 107 -10.80 -11.56 -6.69
CA PRO A 107 -11.27 -12.83 -7.26
C PRO A 107 -11.88 -13.71 -6.16
N ASP A 108 -12.95 -14.42 -6.48
CA ASP A 108 -13.54 -15.45 -5.64
C ASP A 108 -12.58 -16.63 -5.40
#